data_AF-A0A5K0WW91-F1
#
_entry.id   AF-A0A5K0WW91-F1
#
_cell.length_a   1.000
_cell.length_b   1.000
_cell.length_c   1.000
_cell.angle_alpha   90.00
_cell.angle_beta   90.00
_cell.angle_gamma   90.00
#
_symmetry.space_group_name_H-M   'P 1'
#
loop_
_entity.id
_entity.type
_entity.pdbx_description
1 polymer ?
#
loop_
_entity_poly.entity_id
_entity_poly.type
_entity_poly.pdbx_seq_one_letter_code
_entity_poly.pdbx_strand_id
1 'polypeptide(L)' 'VPQAGWDKLFVSFIPMDTGKVTAKTTKANVRNGNCKWSDPVYETTRLLQDHGNKKYDDKLYKLVVAM' A
#
# COMPACT_ATOMS: atom_id res chain seq x y z
N VAL A 1 15.93 -16.68 -7.82
CA VAL A 1 16.79 -15.85 -6.95
C VAL A 1 16.38 -14.39 -7.17
N PRO A 2 16.19 -13.55 -6.14
CA PRO A 2 15.89 -12.13 -6.34
C PRO A 2 17.02 -11.49 -7.18
N GLN A 3 16.68 -10.58 -8.11
CA GLN A 3 17.70 -9.82 -8.82
C GLN A 3 18.49 -8.95 -7.84
N ALA A 4 19.75 -8.64 -8.16
CA ALA A 4 20.60 -7.79 -7.31
C ALA A 4 19.88 -6.48 -6.95
N GLY A 5 19.85 -6.14 -5.65
CA GLY A 5 19.13 -4.97 -5.14
C GLY A 5 17.74 -5.26 -4.57
N TRP A 6 17.18 -6.45 -4.79
CA TRP A 6 15.89 -6.86 -4.23
C TRP A 6 16.00 -7.53 -2.86
N ASP A 7 17.14 -7.44 -2.18
CA ASP A 7 17.37 -8.13 -0.90
C ASP A 7 16.54 -7.54 0.25
N LYS A 8 16.13 -6.27 0.12
CA LYS A 8 15.34 -5.53 1.10
C LYS A 8 14.28 -4.69 0.40
N LEU A 9 13.02 -4.93 0.69
CA LEU A 9 11.89 -4.27 0.01
C LEU A 9 11.00 -3.54 1.00
N PHE A 10 10.37 -2.45 0.56
CA PHE A 10 9.28 -1.78 1.26
C PHE A 10 8.01 -1.78 0.40
N VAL A 11 6.88 -1.49 1.04
CA VAL A 11 5.60 -1.25 0.36
C VAL A 11 5.18 0.19 0.61
N SER A 12 4.81 0.90 -0.46
CA SER A 12 4.15 2.21 -0.40
C SER A 12 2.65 2.06 -0.64
N PHE A 13 1.86 2.74 0.17
CA PHE A 13 0.41 2.85 0.04
C PHE A 13 0.06 4.20 -0.59
N ILE A 14 -0.66 4.17 -1.72
CA ILE A 14 -0.95 5.35 -2.53
C ILE A 14 -2.46 5.39 -2.81
N PRO A 15 -3.21 6.32 -2.22
CA PRO A 15 -4.61 6.54 -2.57
C PRO A 15 -4.69 7.09 -3.99
N MET A 16 -5.58 6.52 -4.80
CA MET A 16 -5.72 6.93 -6.20
C MET A 16 -6.27 8.36 -6.35
N ASP A 17 -7.02 8.85 -5.35
CA ASP A 17 -7.58 10.20 -5.34
C ASP A 17 -6.51 11.29 -5.09
N THR A 18 -5.51 11.01 -4.27
CA THR A 18 -4.40 11.96 -4.03
C THR A 18 -3.19 11.73 -4.92
N GLY A 19 -2.97 10.49 -5.38
CA GLY A 19 -1.79 10.07 -6.13
C GLY A 19 -0.48 10.12 -5.33
N LYS A 20 -0.54 10.38 -4.02
CA LYS A 20 0.63 10.56 -3.15
C LYS A 20 0.80 9.37 -2.22
N VAL A 21 2.04 9.08 -1.84
CA VAL A 21 2.32 8.08 -0.80
C VAL A 21 1.82 8.61 0.53
N THR A 22 0.83 7.95 1.14
CA THR A 22 0.28 8.30 2.46
C THR A 22 0.87 7.44 3.57
N ALA A 23 1.31 6.23 3.24
CA ALA A 23 2.00 5.35 4.17
C ALA A 23 3.09 4.53 3.47
N LYS A 24 4.12 4.16 4.23
CA LYS A 24 5.25 3.37 3.75
C LYS A 24 5.73 2.43 4.86
N THR A 25 5.95 1.16 4.54
CA THR A 25 6.54 0.22 5.50
C THR A 25 8.04 0.43 5.66
N THR A 26 8.59 -0.10 6.74
CA THR A 26 10.04 -0.31 6.85
C THR A 26 10.52 -1.33 5.80
N LYS A 27 11.83 -1.39 5.53
CA LYS A 27 12.36 -2.40 4.61
C LYS A 27 12.38 -3.78 5.27
N ALA A 28 11.83 -4.78 4.61
CA ALA A 28 11.87 -6.18 5.02
C ALA A 28 12.82 -6.98 4.13
N ASN A 29 13.56 -7.92 4.72
CA ASN A 29 14.44 -8.80 3.95
C ASN A 29 13.62 -9.77 3.08
N VAL A 30 14.06 -10.01 1.85
CA VAL A 30 13.54 -11.12 1.03
C VAL A 30 14.18 -12.43 1.49
N ARG A 31 13.35 -13.43 1.79
CA ARG A 31 13.77 -14.79 2.12
C ARG A 31 12.99 -15.76 1.25
N ASN A 32 13.69 -16.55 0.44
CA ASN A 32 13.10 -17.52 -0.49
C ASN A 32 12.05 -16.91 -1.42
N GLY A 33 12.28 -15.68 -1.91
CA GLY A 33 11.34 -14.97 -2.77
C GLY A 33 10.17 -14.30 -2.05
N ASN A 34 10.10 -14.41 -0.72
CA ASN A 34 9.01 -13.84 0.08
C ASN A 34 9.52 -12.74 1.02
N CYS A 35 8.70 -11.71 1.25
CA CYS A 35 8.90 -10.68 2.27
C CYS A 35 7.79 -10.75 3.32
N LYS A 36 8.13 -10.44 4.57
CA LYS A 36 7.15 -10.20 5.63
C LYS A 36 7.52 -8.92 6.36
N TRP A 37 6.63 -7.94 6.29
CA TRP A 37 6.73 -6.71 7.08
C TRP A 37 6.09 -6.92 8.44
N SER A 38 6.81 -6.55 9.50
CA SER A 38 6.28 -6.60 10.87
C SER A 38 5.28 -5.48 11.13
N ASP A 39 5.50 -4.33 10.51
CA ASP A 39 4.79 -3.11 10.82
C ASP A 39 3.52 -3.03 9.97
N PRO A 40 2.32 -3.03 10.58
CA PRO A 40 1.07 -2.85 9.85
C PRO A 40 0.98 -1.43 9.28
N VAL A 41 0.29 -1.30 8.14
CA VAL A 41 -0.09 0.00 7.58
C VAL A 41 -1.52 0.30 8.00
N TYR A 42 -1.72 1.43 8.67
CA TYR A 42 -3.04 1.96 9.00
C TYR A 42 -3.31 3.20 8.17
N GLU A 43 -4.51 3.29 7.61
CA GLU A 43 -4.95 4.47 6.88
C GLU A 43 -6.41 4.77 7.19
N THR A 44 -6.70 6.06 7.36
CA THR A 44 -8.06 6.56 7.53
C THR A 44 -8.53 7.15 6.22
N THR A 45 -9.72 6.74 5.77
CA THR A 45 -10.33 7.26 4.55
C THR A 45 -11.75 7.72 4.82
N ARG A 46 -12.16 8.77 4.11
CA ARG A 46 -13.51 9.29 4.19
C ARG A 46 -14.37 8.63 3.12
N LEU A 47 -15.42 7.93 3.56
CA LEU A 47 -16.45 7.41 2.68
C LEU A 47 -17.58 8.44 2.56
N LEU A 48 -17.84 8.91 1.35
CA LEU A 48 -18.97 9.78 1.06
C LEU A 48 -20.11 8.91 0.52
N GLN A 49 -21.31 9.10 1.06
CA GLN A 49 -22.49 8.39 0.61
C GLN A 49 -23.28 9.26 -0.36
N ASP A 50 -23.60 8.70 -1.53
CA ASP A 50 -24.53 9.31 -2.47
C ASP A 50 -25.95 9.24 -1.90
N HIS A 51 -26.64 10.37 -1.87
CA HIS A 51 -27.96 10.47 -1.24
C HIS A 51 -29.07 9.83 -2.10
N GLY A 52 -28.86 9.68 -3.41
CA GLY A 52 -29.85 9.14 -4.33
C GLY A 52 -29.87 7.61 -4.30
N ASN A 53 -28.70 6.98 -4.38
CA ASN A 53 -28.58 5.51 -4.46
C ASN A 53 -28.10 4.86 -3.14
N LYS A 54 -27.75 5.66 -2.13
CA LYS A 54 -27.24 5.22 -0.81
C LYS A 54 -25.95 4.42 -0.86
N LYS A 55 -25.18 4.47 -1.94
CA LYS A 55 -23.88 3.82 -2.07
C LYS A 55 -22.77 4.75 -1.59
N TYR A 56 -21.69 4.15 -1.11
CA TYR A 56 -20.46 4.87 -0.81
C TYR A 56 -19.57 4.93 -2.05
N ASP A 57 -18.77 5.99 -2.14
CA ASP A 57 -17.73 6.10 -3.16
C ASP A 57 -16.67 5.01 -2.99
N ASP A 58 -16.19 4.48 -4.12
CA ASP A 58 -15.06 3.56 -4.14
C ASP A 58 -13.77 4.28 -3.74
N LYS A 59 -13.01 3.65 -2.84
CA LYS A 59 -11.67 4.10 -2.45
C LYS A 59 -10.63 3.11 -2.95
N LEU A 60 -10.01 3.45 -4.07
CA LEU A 60 -8.99 2.64 -4.72
C LEU A 60 -7.60 3.03 -4.22
N TYR A 61 -6.79 2.01 -3.99
CA TYR A 61 -5.42 2.14 -3.52
C TYR A 61 -4.46 1.37 -4.41
N LYS A 62 -3.30 1.98 -4.67
CA LYS A 62 -2.18 1.34 -5.32
C LYS A 62 -1.14 0.98 -4.27
N LEU A 63 -0.82 -0.32 -4.21
CA LEU A 63 0.31 -0.82 -3.46
C LEU A 63 1.51 -0.95 -4.40
N VAL A 64 2.64 -0.37 -4.01
CA VAL A 64 3.89 -0.45 -4.78
C VAL A 64 4.98 -1.10 -3.93
N VAL A 65 5.55 -2.19 -4.43
CA VAL A 65 6.73 -2.83 -3.83
C VAL A 65 7.99 -2.29 -4.51
N ALA A 66 8.96 -1.84 -3.72
CA ALA A 66 10.22 -1.28 -4.24
C ALA A 66 11.38 -1.50 -3.27
N MET A 67 12.61 -1.31 -3.77
CA MET A 67 13.87 -1.47 -3.04
C MET A 67 14.31 -0.20 -2.30
#